data_AF-A0A2E7L3K9-F1
#
_entry.id   AF-A0A2E7L3K9-F1
#
_cell.length_a   1.000
_cell.length_b   1.000
_cell.length_c   1.000
_cell.angle_alpha   90.00
_cell.angle_beta   90.00
_cell.angle_gamma   90.00
#
_symmetry.space_group_name_H-M   'P 1'
#
loop_
_entity.id
_entity.type
_entity.pdbx_description
1 polymer ?
#
loop_
_entity_poly.entity_id
_entity_poly.type
_entity_poly.pdbx_seq_one_letter_code
_entity_poly.pdbx_strand_id
1 'polypeptide(L)'
;MSAHDAHHDDHHDDHHGHIQLEYQPALPINNGKVILWLFLSTEIMFFAGLIGTYIVLRFGVPTGSWPAPHDVHLKEVIGGLNTTVLLFSSATIVFALEFARQDKAERAKMFMGITLLLGLAFLG
;
A
#
# COMPACT_ATOMS: atom_id res chain seq x y z
N MET A 1 -37.20 27.38 -65.43
CA MET A 1 -35.85 26.85 -65.21
C MET A 1 -35.65 26.71 -63.72
N SER A 2 -35.64 25.47 -63.22
CA SER A 2 -35.43 25.00 -61.83
C SER A 2 -36.30 25.63 -60.74
N ALA A 3 -36.66 25.01 -59.62
CA ALA A 3 -36.62 23.66 -59.07
C ALA A 3 -37.04 23.91 -57.61
N HIS A 4 -37.97 23.15 -57.03
CA HIS A 4 -37.84 22.77 -55.63
C HIS A 4 -38.88 21.71 -55.31
N ASP A 5 -38.45 20.47 -55.40
CA ASP A 5 -39.03 19.35 -54.67
C ASP A 5 -39.02 19.70 -53.18
N ALA A 6 -40.19 19.75 -52.55
CA ALA A 6 -40.29 19.72 -51.10
C ALA A 6 -40.73 18.31 -50.71
N HIS A 7 -39.73 17.44 -50.63
CA HIS A 7 -39.78 16.14 -49.98
C HIS A 7 -40.30 16.34 -48.55
N HIS A 8 -41.45 15.78 -48.24
CA HIS A 8 -41.97 15.69 -46.88
C HIS A 8 -41.40 14.41 -46.28
N ASP A 9 -40.20 14.53 -45.72
CA ASP A 9 -39.56 13.44 -44.99
C ASP A 9 -40.17 13.41 -43.57
N ASP A 10 -41.14 12.52 -43.39
CA ASP A 10 -41.65 12.12 -42.08
C ASP A 10 -40.54 11.37 -41.33
N HIS A 11 -39.70 12.14 -40.63
CA HIS A 11 -38.74 11.59 -39.68
C HIS A 11 -39.50 11.06 -38.46
N HIS A 12 -39.66 9.74 -38.41
CA HIS A 12 -40.01 9.01 -37.20
C HIS A 12 -38.90 9.23 -36.16
N ASP A 13 -39.18 10.07 -35.16
CA ASP A 13 -38.33 10.23 -33.98
C ASP A 13 -38.39 8.96 -33.12
N ASP A 14 -37.43 8.07 -33.33
CA ASP A 14 -37.20 6.91 -32.47
C ASP A 14 -36.83 7.38 -31.06
N HIS A 15 -37.81 7.39 -30.16
CA HIS A 15 -37.63 7.59 -28.72
C HIS A 15 -36.86 6.41 -28.09
N HIS A 16 -35.58 6.28 -28.41
CA HIS A 16 -34.66 5.44 -27.67
C HIS A 16 -34.42 6.06 -26.29
N GLY A 17 -35.16 5.55 -25.30
CA GLY A 17 -35.00 5.89 -23.89
C GLY A 17 -33.57 5.61 -23.42
N HIS A 18 -32.75 6.64 -23.41
CA HIS A 18 -31.39 6.62 -22.92
C HIS A 18 -31.45 6.55 -21.39
N ILE A 19 -31.12 5.37 -20.84
CA ILE A 19 -30.95 5.17 -19.40
C ILE A 19 -29.83 6.10 -18.95
N GLN A 20 -30.17 7.14 -18.18
CA GLN A 20 -29.18 8.00 -17.54
C GLN A 20 -28.54 7.22 -16.39
N LEU A 21 -27.34 6.70 -16.64
CA LEU A 21 -26.50 6.13 -15.60
C LEU A 21 -26.00 7.29 -14.75
N GLU A 22 -26.66 7.51 -13.60
CA GLU A 22 -26.17 8.44 -12.59
C GLU A 22 -24.85 7.88 -12.04
N TYR A 23 -23.75 8.36 -12.61
CA TYR A 23 -22.41 8.05 -12.12
C TYR A 23 -22.25 8.71 -10.76
N GLN A 24 -22.49 7.93 -9.70
CA GLN A 24 -22.14 8.35 -8.36
C GLN A 24 -20.60 8.39 -8.30
N PRO A 25 -19.97 9.56 -8.15
CA PRO A 25 -18.53 9.63 -8.09
C PRO A 25 -18.03 8.78 -6.91
N ALA A 26 -16.98 7.99 -7.18
CA ALA A 26 -16.25 7.30 -6.13
C ALA A 26 -15.75 8.31 -5.08
N LEU A 27 -15.46 7.83 -3.86
CA LEU A 27 -14.95 8.64 -2.75
C LEU A 27 -13.92 9.68 -3.24
N PRO A 28 -13.97 10.95 -2.76
CA PRO A 28 -13.08 12.03 -3.22
C PRO A 28 -11.66 11.85 -2.64
N ILE A 29 -10.98 10.78 -3.04
CA ILE A 29 -9.63 10.41 -2.61
C ILE A 29 -8.68 10.43 -3.81
N ASN A 30 -7.47 10.95 -3.61
CA ASN A 30 -6.45 11.00 -4.66
C ASN A 30 -6.07 9.58 -5.12
N ASN A 31 -6.09 9.32 -6.43
CA ASN A 31 -5.70 8.06 -7.06
C ASN A 31 -4.36 7.51 -6.53
N GLY A 32 -3.36 8.36 -6.31
CA GLY A 32 -2.07 7.95 -5.76
C GLY A 32 -2.15 7.39 -4.34
N LYS A 33 -3.03 7.95 -3.50
CA LYS A 33 -3.29 7.39 -2.16
C LYS A 33 -3.99 6.04 -2.26
N VAL A 34 -4.97 5.89 -3.16
CA VAL A 34 -5.68 4.61 -3.36
C VAL A 34 -4.70 3.51 -3.78
N ILE A 35 -3.84 3.79 -4.75
CA ILE A 35 -2.84 2.82 -5.22
C ILE A 35 -1.88 2.44 -4.07
N LEU A 36 -1.45 3.41 -3.25
CA LEU A 36 -0.59 3.12 -2.09
C LEU A 36 -1.28 2.20 -1.07
N TRP A 37 -2.57 2.43 -0.77
CA TRP A 37 -3.35 1.56 0.11
C TRP A 37 -3.51 0.14 -0.44
N LEU A 38 -3.79 0.01 -1.75
CA LEU A 38 -3.90 -1.29 -2.40
C LEU A 38 -2.57 -2.04 -2.39
N PHE A 39 -1.47 -1.36 -2.73
CA PHE A 39 -0.11 -1.93 -2.67
C PHE A 39 0.26 -2.39 -1.25
N LEU A 40 0.00 -1.57 -0.23
CA LEU A 40 0.25 -1.96 1.15
C LEU A 40 -0.58 -3.18 1.56
N SER A 41 -1.83 -3.27 1.09
CA SER A 41 -2.71 -4.41 1.36
C SER A 41 -2.16 -5.70 0.74
N THR A 42 -1.61 -5.65 -0.48
CA THR A 42 -1.00 -6.83 -1.12
C THR A 42 0.25 -7.32 -0.39
N GLU A 43 1.08 -6.41 0.13
CA GLU A 43 2.25 -6.76 0.94
C GLU A 43 1.84 -7.42 2.26
N ILE A 44 0.80 -6.92 2.93
CA ILE A 44 0.25 -7.53 4.15
C ILE A 44 -0.24 -8.96 3.86
N MET A 45 -0.94 -9.17 2.74
CA MET A 45 -1.39 -10.51 2.32
C MET A 45 -0.22 -11.45 2.01
N PHE A 46 0.84 -10.93 1.39
CA PHE A 46 2.06 -11.70 1.12
C PHE A 46 2.71 -12.20 2.42
N PHE A 47 2.94 -11.30 3.39
CA PHE A 47 3.49 -11.71 4.69
C PHE A 47 2.54 -12.61 5.49
N ALA A 48 1.22 -12.40 5.40
CA ALA A 48 0.24 -13.28 6.02
C ALA A 48 0.34 -14.71 5.46
N GLY A 49 0.59 -14.87 4.15
CA GLY A 49 0.85 -16.17 3.53
C GLY A 49 2.13 -16.84 4.07
N LEU A 50 3.21 -16.07 4.27
CA LEU A 50 4.46 -16.57 4.85
C LEU A 50 4.28 -17.02 6.32
N ILE A 51 3.59 -16.21 7.13
CA ILE A 51 3.27 -16.54 8.52
C ILE A 51 2.31 -17.74 8.60
N GLY A 52 1.30 -17.78 7.73
CA GLY A 52 0.37 -18.91 7.62
C GLY A 52 1.09 -20.21 7.29
N THR A 53 2.05 -20.16 6.35
CA THR A 53 2.91 -21.31 6.04
C THR A 53 3.71 -21.76 7.25
N TYR A 54 4.31 -20.83 8.01
CA TYR A 54 5.00 -21.14 9.26
C TYR A 54 4.08 -21.84 10.27
N ILE A 55 2.86 -21.33 10.48
CA ILE A 55 1.87 -21.91 11.40
C ILE A 55 1.51 -23.33 10.98
N VAL A 56 1.18 -23.54 9.70
CA VAL A 56 0.82 -24.87 9.18
C VAL A 56 1.97 -25.87 9.36
N LEU A 57 3.20 -25.47 9.05
CA LEU A 57 4.38 -26.31 9.27
C LEU A 57 4.60 -26.58 10.76
N ARG A 58 4.43 -25.58 11.63
CA ARG A 58 4.66 -25.70 13.08
C ARG A 58 3.74 -26.72 13.73
N PHE A 59 2.48 -26.76 13.32
CA PHE A 59 1.47 -27.66 13.89
C PHE A 59 1.26 -28.94 13.07
N GLY A 60 1.77 -29.00 11.84
CA GLY A 60 1.62 -30.15 10.95
C GLY A 60 2.70 -31.23 11.09
N VAL A 61 3.83 -30.94 11.74
CA VAL A 61 4.90 -31.93 11.95
C VAL A 61 4.60 -32.88 13.11
N PRO A 62 5.10 -34.14 13.08
CA PRO A 62 4.97 -35.05 14.20
C PRO A 62 5.62 -34.50 15.49
N THR A 63 5.10 -34.94 16.64
CA THR A 63 5.61 -34.52 17.95
C THR A 63 7.09 -34.91 18.10
N GLY A 64 7.94 -33.93 18.42
CA GLY A 64 9.39 -34.13 18.59
C GLY A 64 10.21 -33.95 17.30
N SER A 65 9.58 -33.71 16.15
CA SER A 65 10.28 -33.48 14.87
C SER A 65 10.62 -32.00 14.61
N TRP A 66 10.06 -31.07 15.39
CA TRP A 66 10.38 -29.65 15.25
C TRP A 66 11.72 -29.31 15.90
N PRO A 67 12.57 -28.47 15.27
CA PRO A 67 13.88 -28.10 15.83
C PRO A 67 13.77 -27.50 17.23
N ALA A 68 14.65 -27.92 18.13
CA ALA A 68 14.76 -27.34 19.45
C ALA A 68 15.47 -25.98 19.39
N PRO A 69 15.31 -25.12 20.41
CA PRO A 69 15.98 -23.81 20.44
C PRO A 69 17.50 -23.86 20.31
N HIS A 70 18.15 -24.98 20.67
CA HIS A 70 19.59 -25.17 20.51
C HIS A 70 20.00 -25.62 19.10
N ASP A 71 19.06 -26.16 18.32
CA ASP A 71 19.28 -26.54 16.91
C ASP A 71 19.29 -25.30 15.99
N VAL A 72 18.79 -24.17 16.50
CA VAL A 72 18.71 -22.89 15.78
C VAL A 72 19.73 -21.91 16.32
N HIS A 73 20.57 -21.38 15.45
CA HIS A 73 21.59 -20.38 15.81
C HIS A 73 21.01 -18.97 15.89
N LEU A 74 19.93 -18.79 16.67
CA LEU A 74 19.27 -17.50 16.81
C LEU A 74 19.96 -16.66 17.89
N LYS A 75 20.51 -15.50 17.49
CA LYS A 75 21.05 -14.50 18.44
C LYS A 75 19.97 -13.49 18.81
N GLU A 76 19.17 -13.84 19.82
CA GLU A 76 18.00 -13.05 20.25
C GLU A 76 18.33 -11.58 20.54
N VAL A 77 19.46 -11.30 21.20
CA VAL A 77 19.88 -9.93 21.55
C VAL A 77 20.14 -9.09 20.29
N ILE A 78 20.78 -9.66 19.28
CA ILE A 78 21.07 -8.94 18.02
C ILE A 78 19.76 -8.70 17.26
N GLY A 79 18.87 -9.69 17.20
CA GLY A 79 17.54 -9.53 16.62
C GLY A 79 16.74 -8.42 17.30
N GLY A 80 16.71 -8.40 18.64
CA GLY A 80 16.01 -7.40 19.42
C GLY A 80 16.57 -5.99 19.25
N LEU A 81 17.91 -5.85 19.20
CA LEU A 81 18.55 -4.57 18.89
C LEU A 81 18.18 -4.10 17.49
N ASN A 82 18.17 -4.98 16.49
CA ASN A 82 17.84 -4.62 15.12
C ASN A 82 16.38 -4.16 14.98
N THR A 83 15.44 -4.85 15.64
CA THR A 83 14.04 -4.41 15.72
C THR A 83 13.90 -3.06 16.43
N THR A 84 14.67 -2.83 17.49
CA THR A 84 14.68 -1.54 18.20
C THR A 84 15.13 -0.39 17.29
N VAL A 85 16.13 -0.62 16.43
CA VAL A 85 16.56 0.35 15.41
C VAL A 85 15.42 0.68 14.43
N LEU A 86 14.68 -0.31 13.94
CA LEU A 86 13.52 -0.07 13.08
C LEU A 86 12.40 0.73 13.78
N LEU A 87 12.14 0.45 15.07
CA LEU A 87 11.15 1.20 15.84
C LEU A 87 11.55 2.68 15.93
N PHE A 88 12.81 2.98 16.23
CA PHE A 88 13.29 4.36 16.21
C PHE A 88 13.23 4.99 14.82
N SER A 89 13.55 4.24 13.76
CA SER A 89 13.40 4.70 12.37
C SER A 89 11.97 5.11 12.03
N SER A 90 10.97 4.37 12.52
CA SER A 90 9.56 4.72 12.33
C SER A 90 9.17 6.04 13.03
N ALA A 91 9.77 6.33 14.20
CA ALA A 91 9.55 7.60 14.88
C ALA A 91 10.20 8.78 14.13
N THR A 92 11.40 8.59 13.57
CA THR A 92 12.12 9.66 12.86
C THR A 92 11.41 10.10 11.59
N ILE A 93 10.75 9.19 10.85
CA ILE A 93 9.98 9.57 9.65
C ILE A 93 8.71 10.35 10.00
N VAL A 94 8.09 10.06 11.16
CA VAL A 94 6.94 10.85 11.66
C VAL A 94 7.39 12.27 12.00
N PHE A 95 8.54 12.45 12.64
CA PHE A 95 9.09 13.79 12.88
C PHE A 95 9.44 14.51 11.58
N ALA A 96 9.97 13.81 10.57
CA ALA A 96 10.22 14.39 9.24
C ALA A 96 8.92 14.92 8.62
N LEU A 97 7.84 14.14 8.69
CA LEU A 97 6.52 14.53 8.21
C LEU A 97 5.99 15.76 8.95
N GLU A 98 6.16 15.83 10.27
CA GLU A 98 5.72 16.98 11.07
C GLU A 98 6.49 18.26 10.70
N PHE A 99 7.82 18.19 10.55
CA PHE A 99 8.59 19.33 10.08
C PHE A 99 8.26 19.73 8.65
N ALA A 100 7.94 18.77 7.77
CA ALA A 100 7.48 19.07 6.42
C ALA A 100 6.12 19.80 6.41
N ARG A 101 5.20 19.43 7.30
CA ARG A 101 3.91 20.14 7.49
C ARG A 101 4.08 21.57 8.01
N GLN A 102 5.12 21.82 8.79
CA GLN A 102 5.47 23.15 9.30
C GLN A 102 6.33 23.98 8.32
N ASP A 103 6.49 23.55 7.07
CA ASP A 103 7.32 24.19 6.04
C ASP A 103 8.81 24.34 6.45
N LYS A 104 9.29 23.45 7.34
CA LYS A 104 10.69 23.41 7.80
C LYS A 104 11.48 22.39 6.98
N ALA A 105 11.65 22.68 5.69
CA ALA A 105 12.25 21.77 4.72
C ALA A 105 13.63 21.21 5.13
N GLU A 106 14.52 22.05 5.67
CA GLU A 106 15.86 21.61 6.10
C GLU A 106 15.81 20.59 7.24
N ARG A 107 14.92 20.79 8.22
CA ARG A 107 14.73 19.82 9.30
C ARG A 107 14.08 18.54 8.80
N ALA A 108 13.09 18.65 7.91
CA ALA A 108 12.45 17.50 7.30
C ALA A 108 13.47 16.61 6.54
N LYS A 109 14.34 17.22 5.72
CA LYS A 109 15.42 16.52 5.02
C LYS A 109 16.40 15.85 5.98
N MET A 110 16.80 16.53 7.06
CA MET A 110 17.67 15.96 8.09
C MET A 110 17.05 14.69 8.70
N PHE A 111 15.79 14.73 9.11
CA PHE A 111 15.11 13.56 9.69
C PHE A 111 14.85 12.44 8.68
N MET A 112 14.60 12.76 7.40
CA MET A 112 14.57 11.75 6.33
C MET A 112 15.94 11.07 6.16
N GLY A 113 17.03 11.85 6.19
CA GLY A 113 18.39 11.31 6.14
C GLY A 113 18.71 10.40 7.33
N ILE A 114 18.32 10.80 8.54
CA ILE A 114 18.42 9.96 9.74
C ILE A 114 17.64 8.66 9.57
N THR A 115 16.38 8.72 9.12
CA THR A 115 15.55 7.54 8.86
C THR A 115 16.24 6.57 7.88
N LEU A 116 16.80 7.10 6.79
CA LEU A 116 17.55 6.30 5.81
C LEU A 116 18.78 5.64 6.45
N LEU A 117 19.56 6.37 7.24
CA LEU A 117 20.74 5.83 7.93
C LEU A 117 20.36 4.71 8.92
N LEU A 118 19.28 4.86 9.68
CA LEU A 118 18.79 3.79 10.56
C LEU A 118 18.30 2.58 9.76
N GLY A 119 17.65 2.79 8.61
CA GLY A 119 17.28 1.71 7.69
C GLY A 119 18.49 0.96 7.12
N LEU A 120 19.56 1.66 6.79
CA LEU A 120 20.82 1.05 6.36
C LEU A 120 21.52 0.31 7.51
N ALA A 121 21.49 0.86 8.72
CA ALA A 121 21.99 0.19 9.92
C ALA A 121 21.20 -1.09 10.26
N PHE A 122 19.93 -1.18 9.85
CA PHE A 122 19.14 -2.41 9.98
C PHE A 122 19.57 -3.51 8.98
N LEU A 123 20.03 -3.10 7.80
CA LEU A 123 20.42 -3.99 6.70
C LEU A 123 21.82 -4.59 6.88
N GLY A 124 22.73 -3.87 7.54
CA GLY A 124 24.11 -4.30 7.82
C GLY A 124 24.26 -5.05 9.14
#